data_AF-A0A4P5NZP9-F1
#
_entry.id   AF-A0A4P5NZP9-F1
#
_cell.length_a   1.000
_cell.length_b   1.000
_cell.length_c   1.000
_cell.angle_alpha   90.00
_cell.angle_beta   90.00
_cell.angle_gamma   90.00
#
_symmetry.space_group_name_H-M   'P 1'
#
loop_
_entity.id
_entity.type
_entity.pdbx_description
1 polymer ?
#
loop_
_entity_poly.entity_id
_entity_poly.type
_entity_poly.pdbx_seq_one_letter_code
_entity_poly.pdbx_strand_id
1 'polypeptide(L)'
;MDSGGTTSIPIASIANGLPGRYATALYELAADRKQLDPVLEQASSLAGLIDGNADLRTVLTDRTLDIRDSRKAVDAVLEAEGFSPLMRDFVGVVANNRRFPRLREILAALAAIAAARRGEVVADVVSAHPLTDLQRVQLRSRLAEAGYSKVNIQERVDAALLGGLVVRIGARLYDTSLRSRLTRLHHAMKGAA
;
A
#
# COMPACT_ATOMS: atom_id res chain seq x y z
N MET A 1 11.51 24.54 5.12
CA MET A 1 11.38 23.35 5.97
C MET A 1 9.94 22.91 5.85
N ASP A 2 9.60 22.06 4.89
CA ASP A 2 8.21 21.76 4.59
C ASP A 2 7.98 20.24 4.51
N SER A 3 7.17 19.76 5.45
CA SER A 3 6.16 18.70 5.30
C SER A 3 6.58 17.34 4.72
N GLY A 4 7.23 16.51 5.54
CA GLY A 4 7.30 15.05 5.36
C GLY A 4 5.99 14.35 5.77
N GLY A 5 4.88 14.71 5.14
CA GLY A 5 3.58 14.06 5.34
C GLY A 5 3.51 12.76 4.56
N THR A 6 3.72 11.62 5.23
CA THR A 6 3.37 10.30 4.70
C THR A 6 1.85 10.24 4.51
N THR A 7 1.38 10.62 3.33
CA THR A 7 -0.01 10.50 2.93
C THR A 7 -0.36 9.02 2.86
N SER A 8 -1.12 8.54 3.86
CA SER A 8 -1.84 7.28 3.80
C SER A 8 -2.94 7.41 2.74
N ILE A 9 -2.57 7.17 1.48
CA ILE A 9 -3.51 7.21 0.35
C ILE A 9 -4.54 6.09 0.56
N PRO A 10 -5.84 6.39 0.63
CA PRO A 10 -6.88 5.39 0.81
C PRO A 10 -6.86 4.40 -0.37
N ILE A 11 -6.86 3.10 -0.06
CA ILE A 11 -6.75 1.97 -1.02
C ILE A 11 -7.78 2.06 -2.16
N ALA A 12 -8.97 2.60 -1.88
CA ALA A 12 -10.02 2.83 -2.88
C ALA A 12 -9.60 3.82 -4.00
N SER A 13 -8.76 4.81 -3.68
CA SER A 13 -8.21 5.75 -4.66
C SER A 13 -7.13 5.12 -5.53
N ILE A 14 -6.40 4.13 -5.00
CA ILE A 14 -5.33 3.44 -5.73
C ILE A 14 -5.94 2.52 -6.80
N ALA A 15 -7.00 1.79 -6.45
CA ALA A 15 -7.70 0.89 -7.36
C ALA A 15 -8.41 1.61 -8.53
N ASN A 16 -9.02 2.78 -8.29
CA ASN A 16 -9.69 3.57 -9.33
C ASN A 16 -8.75 4.45 -10.17
N GLY A 17 -7.49 4.59 -9.76
CA GLY A 17 -6.48 5.36 -10.48
C GLY A 17 -5.88 4.61 -11.66
N LEU A 18 -5.22 5.36 -12.56
CA LEU A 18 -4.38 4.79 -13.61
C LEU A 18 -3.41 3.70 -13.07
N PRO A 19 -2.74 3.90 -11.91
CA PRO A 19 -1.83 2.90 -11.37
C PRO A 19 -2.53 1.59 -10.99
N GLY A 20 -3.73 1.67 -10.40
CA GLY A 20 -4.52 0.51 -10.01
C GLY A 20 -4.94 -0.36 -11.18
N ARG A 21 -5.27 0.24 -12.34
CA ARG A 21 -5.66 -0.51 -13.54
C ARG A 21 -4.51 -1.38 -14.07
N TYR A 22 -3.30 -0.82 -14.15
CA TYR A 22 -2.11 -1.59 -14.54
C TYR A 22 -1.74 -2.65 -13.52
N ALA A 23 -1.79 -2.28 -12.23
CA ALA A 23 -1.49 -3.20 -11.15
C ALA A 23 -2.48 -4.38 -11.13
N THR A 24 -3.77 -4.13 -11.37
CA THR A 24 -4.79 -5.17 -11.46
C THR A 24 -4.53 -6.09 -12.66
N ALA A 25 -4.25 -5.53 -13.83
CA ALA A 25 -3.95 -6.32 -15.03
C ALA A 25 -2.68 -7.18 -14.87
N LEU A 26 -1.62 -6.64 -14.25
CA LEU A 26 -0.40 -7.40 -13.96
C LEU A 26 -0.67 -8.51 -12.93
N TYR A 27 -1.45 -8.21 -11.89
CA TYR A 27 -1.85 -9.19 -10.89
C TYR A 27 -2.63 -10.35 -11.53
N GLU A 28 -3.63 -10.05 -12.36
CA GLU A 28 -4.43 -11.06 -13.05
C GLU A 28 -3.57 -11.91 -13.99
N LEU A 29 -2.70 -11.28 -14.79
CA LEU A 29 -1.78 -12.00 -15.67
C LEU A 29 -0.80 -12.90 -14.89
N ALA A 30 -0.27 -12.43 -13.76
CA ALA A 30 0.63 -13.20 -12.91
C ALA A 30 -0.10 -14.36 -12.20
N ALA A 31 -1.36 -14.15 -11.81
CA ALA A 31 -2.21 -15.18 -11.23
C ALA A 31 -2.53 -16.28 -12.25
N ASP A 32 -2.92 -15.91 -13.47
CA ASP A 32 -3.20 -16.84 -14.57
C ASP A 32 -1.99 -17.71 -14.92
N ARG A 33 -0.79 -17.12 -14.88
CA ARG A 33 0.48 -17.82 -15.13
C ARG A 33 1.04 -18.55 -13.90
N LYS A 34 0.35 -18.51 -12.75
CA LYS A 34 0.83 -19.08 -11.47
C LYS A 34 2.22 -18.57 -11.06
N GLN A 35 2.54 -17.34 -11.42
CA GLN A 35 3.81 -16.67 -11.15
C GLN A 35 3.62 -15.47 -10.22
N LEU A 36 2.57 -15.49 -9.40
CA LEU A 36 2.23 -14.36 -8.53
C LEU A 36 3.37 -14.02 -7.55
N ASP A 37 3.88 -15.02 -6.85
CA ASP A 37 4.92 -14.87 -5.82
C ASP A 37 6.23 -14.28 -6.39
N PRO A 38 6.81 -14.84 -7.47
CA PRO A 38 8.03 -14.27 -8.05
C PRO A 38 7.80 -12.88 -8.65
N VAL A 39 6.61 -12.61 -9.21
CA VAL A 39 6.30 -11.27 -9.76
C VAL A 39 6.19 -10.24 -8.64
N LEU A 40 5.66 -10.59 -7.47
CA LEU A 40 5.58 -9.68 -6.33
C LEU A 40 6.96 -9.38 -5.73
N GLU A 41 7.82 -10.40 -5.62
CA GLU A 41 9.20 -10.23 -5.17
C GLU A 41 9.99 -9.33 -6.13
N GLN A 42 9.86 -9.59 -7.43
CA GLN A 42 10.44 -8.75 -8.47
C GLN A 42 9.89 -7.31 -8.41
N ALA A 43 8.57 -7.13 -8.28
CA ALA A 43 8.00 -5.80 -8.16
C ALA A 43 8.55 -5.01 -6.96
N SER A 44 8.78 -5.69 -5.83
CA SER A 44 9.41 -5.11 -4.64
C SER A 44 10.88 -4.76 -4.89
N SER A 45 11.64 -5.67 -5.50
CA SER A 45 13.04 -5.43 -5.88
C SER A 45 13.17 -4.24 -6.82
N LEU A 46 12.34 -4.16 -7.86
CA LEU A 46 12.33 -3.04 -8.79
C LEU A 46 11.97 -1.73 -8.11
N ALA A 47 10.99 -1.73 -7.20
CA ALA A 47 10.66 -0.55 -6.41
C ALA A 47 11.85 -0.08 -5.55
N GLY A 48 12.58 -1.02 -4.94
CA GLY A 48 13.79 -0.74 -4.19
C GLY A 48 14.94 -0.19 -5.05
N LEU A 49 15.14 -0.75 -6.24
CA LEU A 49 16.13 -0.24 -7.21
C LEU A 49 15.82 1.18 -7.66
N ILE A 50 14.55 1.47 -7.92
CA ILE A 50 14.10 2.83 -8.25
C ILE A 50 14.36 3.76 -7.07
N ASP A 51 14.01 3.37 -5.84
CA ASP A 51 14.19 4.24 -4.67
C ASP A 51 15.68 4.46 -4.32
N GLY A 52 16.53 3.45 -4.55
CA GLY A 52 17.96 3.47 -4.26
C GLY A 52 18.85 4.13 -5.31
N ASN A 53 18.37 4.31 -6.56
CA ASN A 53 19.15 4.88 -7.64
C ASN A 53 18.53 6.19 -8.18
N ALA A 54 19.15 7.32 -7.84
CA ALA A 54 18.71 8.64 -8.26
C ALA A 54 18.81 8.86 -9.78
N ASP A 55 19.80 8.26 -10.44
CA ASP A 55 19.97 8.37 -11.90
C ASP A 55 18.84 7.63 -12.61
N LEU A 56 18.50 6.42 -12.12
CA LEU A 56 17.37 5.64 -12.65
C LEU A 56 16.05 6.42 -12.50
N ARG A 57 15.82 7.07 -11.36
CA ARG A 57 14.65 7.93 -11.15
C ARG A 57 14.62 9.11 -12.10
N THR A 58 15.76 9.74 -12.35
CA THR A 58 15.87 10.87 -13.27
C THR A 58 15.50 10.42 -14.67
N VAL A 59 16.06 9.31 -15.16
CA VAL A 59 15.73 8.72 -16.47
C VAL A 59 14.25 8.34 -16.58
N LEU A 60 13.64 7.82 -15.51
CA LEU A 60 12.23 7.43 -15.49
C LEU A 60 11.25 8.61 -15.44
N THR A 61 11.69 9.75 -14.90
CA THR A 61 10.86 10.95 -14.77
C THR A 61 11.09 11.99 -15.87
N ASP A 62 12.24 11.91 -16.53
CA ASP A 62 12.58 12.78 -17.65
C ASP A 62 11.72 12.46 -18.89
N ARG A 63 10.95 13.47 -19.31
CA ARG A 63 10.04 13.40 -20.46
C ARG A 63 10.71 13.82 -21.76
N THR A 64 11.95 14.30 -21.70
CA THR A 64 12.70 14.79 -22.86
C THR A 64 13.49 13.69 -23.57
N LEU A 65 13.72 12.56 -22.89
CA LEU A 65 14.36 11.38 -23.47
C LEU A 65 13.45 10.65 -24.46
N ASP A 66 14.03 10.13 -25.56
CA ASP A 66 13.29 9.23 -26.46
C ASP A 66 12.90 7.96 -25.68
N ILE A 67 11.65 7.56 -25.83
CA ILE A 67 11.06 6.38 -25.19
C ILE A 67 11.89 5.13 -25.53
N ARG A 68 12.47 5.07 -26.73
CA ARG A 68 13.33 3.97 -27.16
C ARG A 68 14.62 3.88 -26.35
N ASP A 69 15.23 5.01 -26.03
CA ASP A 69 16.49 5.05 -25.30
C ASP A 69 16.26 4.80 -23.81
N SER A 70 15.23 5.43 -23.22
CA SER A 70 14.82 5.13 -21.83
C SER A 70 14.41 3.67 -21.66
N ARG A 71 13.70 3.10 -22.64
CA ARG A 71 13.32 1.69 -22.61
C ARG A 71 14.55 0.78 -22.70
N LYS A 72 15.49 1.03 -23.61
CA LYS A 72 16.72 0.23 -23.71
C LYS A 72 17.53 0.28 -22.42
N ALA A 73 17.66 1.47 -21.81
CA ALA A 73 18.37 1.63 -20.55
C ALA A 73 17.71 0.82 -19.42
N VAL A 74 16.39 0.89 -19.29
CA VAL A 74 15.65 0.14 -18.27
C VAL A 74 15.67 -1.36 -18.57
N ASP A 75 15.48 -1.78 -19.81
CA ASP A 75 15.53 -3.20 -20.21
C ASP A 75 16.92 -3.80 -19.91
N ALA A 76 18.01 -3.05 -20.13
CA ALA A 76 19.37 -3.49 -19.79
C ALA A 76 19.57 -3.66 -18.28
N VAL A 77 19.03 -2.75 -17.45
CA VAL A 77 19.07 -2.86 -15.99
C VAL A 77 18.26 -4.08 -15.52
N LEU A 78 17.06 -4.28 -16.07
CA LEU A 78 16.21 -5.41 -15.73
C LEU A 78 16.83 -6.76 -16.14
N GLU A 79 17.55 -6.79 -17.26
CA GLU A 79 18.27 -7.98 -17.71
C GLU A 79 19.48 -8.29 -16.83
N ALA A 80 20.26 -7.27 -16.46
CA ALA A 80 21.40 -7.42 -15.55
C ALA A 80 21.00 -7.97 -14.17
N GLU A 81 19.83 -7.55 -13.67
CA GLU A 81 19.27 -7.99 -12.38
C GLU A 81 18.47 -9.30 -12.47
N GLY A 82 18.34 -9.90 -13.66
CA GLY A 82 17.70 -11.22 -13.84
C GLY A 82 16.17 -11.20 -13.70
N PHE A 83 15.51 -10.11 -14.05
CA PHE A 83 14.04 -10.02 -14.01
C PHE A 83 13.37 -10.95 -15.03
N SER A 84 12.17 -11.43 -14.69
CA SER A 84 11.42 -12.34 -15.56
C SER A 84 11.01 -11.66 -16.88
N PRO A 85 10.82 -12.43 -17.97
CA PRO A 85 10.30 -11.90 -19.23
C PRO A 85 8.98 -11.15 -19.05
N LEU A 86 8.11 -11.66 -18.17
CA LEU A 86 6.83 -11.02 -17.85
C LEU A 86 7.01 -9.62 -17.23
N MET A 87 7.97 -9.46 -16.33
CA MET A 87 8.25 -8.16 -15.72
C MET A 87 8.85 -7.18 -16.73
N ARG A 88 9.75 -7.65 -17.60
CA ARG A 88 10.31 -6.85 -18.70
C ARG A 88 9.23 -6.42 -19.70
N ASP A 89 8.35 -7.32 -20.10
CA ASP A 89 7.22 -7.02 -20.98
C ASP A 89 6.29 -5.98 -20.33
N PHE A 90 6.00 -6.12 -19.05
CA PHE A 90 5.19 -5.16 -18.30
C PHE A 90 5.80 -3.77 -18.28
N VAL A 91 7.09 -3.66 -17.94
CA VAL A 91 7.81 -2.39 -17.94
C VAL A 91 7.85 -1.80 -19.36
N GLY A 92 8.03 -2.62 -20.40
CA GLY A 92 7.93 -2.21 -21.80
C GLY A 92 6.56 -1.68 -22.19
N VAL A 93 5.47 -2.25 -21.67
CA VAL A 93 4.11 -1.72 -21.88
C VAL A 93 3.93 -0.37 -21.18
N VAL A 94 4.43 -0.22 -19.94
CA VAL A 94 4.39 1.06 -19.20
C VAL A 94 5.22 2.13 -19.94
N ALA A 95 6.36 1.73 -20.50
CA ALA A 95 7.24 2.56 -21.32
C ALA A 95 6.53 3.09 -22.57
N ASN A 96 5.96 2.19 -23.36
CA ASN A 96 5.27 2.52 -24.62
C ASN A 96 4.09 3.47 -24.38
N ASN A 97 3.44 3.37 -23.22
CA ASN A 97 2.33 4.24 -22.85
C ASN A 97 2.77 5.61 -22.28
N ARG A 98 4.07 5.93 -22.27
CA ARG A 98 4.65 7.14 -21.64
C ARG A 98 4.32 7.27 -20.16
N ARG A 99 4.21 6.14 -19.46
CA ARG A 99 3.78 6.06 -18.04
C ARG A 99 4.93 5.74 -17.07
N PHE A 100 6.18 5.81 -17.53
CA PHE A 100 7.39 5.61 -16.71
C PHE A 100 7.42 6.40 -15.39
N PRO A 101 7.01 7.69 -15.33
CA PRO A 101 7.04 8.43 -14.07
C PRO A 101 6.12 7.84 -12.99
N ARG A 102 5.10 7.07 -13.39
CA ARG A 102 4.15 6.41 -12.48
C ARG A 102 4.50 4.95 -12.23
N LEU A 103 5.62 4.44 -12.75
CA LEU A 103 6.02 3.05 -12.56
C LEU A 103 6.12 2.71 -11.07
N ARG A 104 6.71 3.59 -10.26
CA ARG A 104 6.81 3.42 -8.80
C ARG A 104 5.44 3.30 -8.12
N GLU A 105 4.48 4.13 -8.52
CA GLU A 105 3.10 4.10 -8.01
C GLU A 105 2.38 2.81 -8.43
N ILE A 106 2.61 2.34 -9.66
CA ILE A 106 2.03 1.10 -10.17
C ILE A 106 2.55 -0.11 -9.38
N LEU A 107 3.85 -0.15 -9.08
CA LEU A 107 4.46 -1.21 -8.27
C LEU A 107 3.91 -1.22 -6.84
N ALA A 108 3.74 -0.03 -6.22
CA ALA A 108 3.12 0.09 -4.91
C ALA A 108 1.66 -0.37 -4.92
N ALA A 109 0.91 -0.01 -5.97
CA ALA A 109 -0.47 -0.45 -6.16
C ALA A 109 -0.57 -1.98 -6.31
N LEU A 110 0.37 -2.61 -7.02
CA LEU A 110 0.42 -4.06 -7.17
C LEU A 110 0.59 -4.75 -5.81
N ALA A 111 1.53 -4.29 -4.99
CA ALA A 111 1.75 -4.82 -3.65
C ALA A 111 0.49 -4.69 -2.78
N ALA A 112 -0.17 -3.53 -2.83
CA ALA A 112 -1.41 -3.29 -2.10
C ALA A 112 -2.57 -4.21 -2.54
N ILE A 113 -2.74 -4.41 -3.86
CA ILE A 113 -3.76 -5.30 -4.42
C ILE A 113 -3.47 -6.75 -4.04
N ALA A 114 -2.20 -7.17 -4.10
CA ALA A 114 -1.82 -8.52 -3.75
C ALA A 114 -2.02 -8.83 -2.28
N ALA A 115 -1.69 -7.90 -1.38
CA ALA A 115 -2.00 -8.01 0.04
C ALA A 115 -3.52 -8.14 0.26
N ALA A 116 -4.31 -7.28 -0.37
CA ALA A 116 -5.77 -7.31 -0.26
C ALA A 116 -6.37 -8.64 -0.76
N ARG A 117 -5.91 -9.17 -1.89
CA ARG A 117 -6.41 -10.43 -2.47
C ARG A 117 -5.91 -11.68 -1.76
N ARG A 118 -4.73 -11.63 -1.12
CA ARG A 118 -4.26 -12.68 -0.19
C ARG A 118 -5.06 -12.70 1.12
N GLY A 119 -5.99 -11.77 1.30
CA GLY A 119 -6.78 -11.64 2.52
C GLY A 119 -5.98 -11.04 3.68
N GLU A 120 -4.83 -10.42 3.40
CA GLU A 120 -4.10 -9.61 4.37
C GLU A 120 -4.84 -8.28 4.52
N VAL A 121 -5.82 -8.29 5.41
CA VAL A 121 -6.54 -7.06 5.75
C VAL A 121 -5.66 -6.30 6.72
N VAL A 122 -5.18 -5.12 6.29
CA VAL A 122 -4.44 -4.23 7.18
C VAL A 122 -5.43 -3.64 8.19
N ALA A 123 -5.20 -3.91 9.47
CA ALA A 123 -5.92 -3.26 10.57
C ALA A 123 -5.01 -2.21 11.18
N ASP A 124 -5.36 -0.94 10.98
CA ASP A 124 -4.72 0.17 11.68
C ASP A 124 -5.30 0.22 13.09
N VAL A 125 -4.49 -0.07 14.09
CA VAL A 125 -4.88 -0.05 15.50
C VAL A 125 -4.24 1.16 16.15
N VAL A 126 -5.05 2.14 16.53
CA VAL A 126 -4.62 3.28 17.32
C VAL A 126 -4.99 3.07 18.78
N SER A 127 -3.99 3.00 19.66
CA SER A 127 -4.17 2.77 21.09
C SER A 127 -3.57 3.91 21.91
N ALA A 128 -4.16 4.20 23.07
CA ALA A 128 -3.63 5.23 23.99
C ALA A 128 -2.29 4.83 24.62
N HIS A 129 -2.06 3.52 24.77
CA HIS A 129 -0.82 2.93 25.30
C HIS A 129 -0.34 1.83 24.34
N PRO A 130 0.97 1.54 24.30
CA PRO A 130 1.48 0.40 23.55
C PRO A 130 0.79 -0.89 24.02
N LEU A 131 0.34 -1.69 23.05
CA LEU A 131 -0.32 -2.96 23.34
C LEU A 131 0.70 -3.97 23.87
N THR A 132 0.31 -4.74 24.89
CA THR A 132 1.10 -5.90 25.32
C THR A 132 0.92 -7.07 24.36
N ASP A 133 1.87 -8.01 24.34
CA ASP A 133 1.81 -9.17 23.44
C ASP A 133 0.53 -9.99 23.62
N LEU A 134 0.05 -10.12 24.86
CA LEU A 134 -1.23 -10.76 25.18
C LEU A 134 -2.42 -10.05 24.55
N GLN A 135 -2.44 -8.71 24.59
CA GLN A 135 -3.51 -7.92 23.97
C GLN A 135 -3.46 -8.00 22.44
N ARG A 136 -2.26 -8.07 21.85
CA ARG A 136 -2.09 -8.26 20.40
C ARG A 136 -2.64 -9.62 19.93
N VAL A 137 -2.38 -10.68 20.69
CA VAL A 137 -2.92 -12.02 20.40
C VAL A 137 -4.44 -12.05 20.56
N GLN A 138 -4.98 -11.47 21.64
CA GLN A 138 -6.42 -11.38 21.84
C GLN A 138 -7.10 -10.58 20.73
N LEU A 139 -6.50 -9.46 20.30
CA LEU A 139 -7.02 -8.66 19.20
C LEU A 139 -7.02 -9.44 17.90
N ARG A 140 -5.92 -10.16 17.58
CA ARG A 140 -5.88 -11.06 16.41
C ARG A 140 -6.98 -12.11 16.46
N SER A 141 -7.21 -12.74 17.62
CA SER A 141 -8.26 -13.76 17.79
C SER A 141 -9.65 -13.17 17.57
N ARG A 142 -9.94 -12.00 18.15
CA ARG A 142 -11.22 -11.28 17.97
C ARG A 142 -11.45 -10.87 16.51
N LEU A 143 -10.39 -10.46 15.82
CA LEU A 143 -10.46 -10.11 14.40
C LEU A 143 -10.65 -11.34 13.51
N ALA A 144 -10.03 -12.47 13.86
CA ALA A 144 -10.26 -13.75 13.20
C ALA A 144 -11.72 -14.24 13.38
N GLU A 145 -12.28 -14.13 14.59
CA GLU A 145 -13.70 -14.42 14.87
C GLU A 145 -14.65 -13.52 14.06
N ALA A 146 -14.26 -12.26 13.84
CA ALA A 146 -15.02 -11.30 13.02
C ALA A 146 -14.93 -11.57 11.51
N GLY A 147 -14.23 -12.63 11.07
CA GLY A 147 -14.10 -13.03 9.68
C GLY A 147 -12.83 -12.54 8.99
N TYR A 148 -11.85 -12.00 9.73
CA TYR A 148 -10.58 -11.53 9.18
C TYR A 148 -9.44 -12.49 9.56
N SER A 149 -9.25 -13.54 8.75
CA SER A 149 -8.35 -14.67 9.06
C SER A 149 -6.85 -14.35 8.99
N LYS A 150 -6.46 -13.36 8.19
CA LYS A 150 -5.07 -12.87 8.07
C LYS A 150 -5.05 -11.35 8.22
N VAL A 151 -4.94 -10.86 9.45
CA VAL A 151 -4.85 -9.41 9.70
C VAL A 151 -3.40 -9.03 9.95
N ASN A 152 -2.88 -8.14 9.10
CA ASN A 152 -1.64 -7.45 9.39
C ASN A 152 -1.96 -6.23 10.26
N ILE A 153 -1.50 -6.23 11.52
CA ILE A 153 -1.80 -5.17 12.48
C ILE A 153 -0.72 -4.11 12.38
N GLN A 154 -1.11 -2.90 11.95
CA GLN A 154 -0.26 -1.72 12.08
C GLN A 154 -0.66 -0.98 13.37
N GLU A 155 0.18 -1.08 14.40
CA GLU A 155 -0.05 -0.43 15.68
C GLU A 155 0.52 0.99 15.68
N ARG A 156 -0.28 1.96 16.16
CA ARG A 156 0.12 3.35 16.31
C ARG A 156 -0.32 3.85 17.68
N VAL A 157 0.60 4.41 18.46
CA VAL A 157 0.28 4.92 19.80
C VAL A 157 -0.12 6.39 19.71
N ASP A 158 -1.26 6.74 20.28
CA ASP A 158 -1.78 8.10 20.32
C ASP A 158 -2.39 8.42 21.69
N ALA A 159 -1.63 9.13 22.52
CA ALA A 159 -2.02 9.51 23.88
C ALA A 159 -3.26 10.45 23.91
N ALA A 160 -3.61 11.10 22.79
CA ALA A 160 -4.77 11.99 22.72
C ALA A 160 -6.12 11.25 22.83
N LEU A 161 -6.12 9.91 22.69
CA LEU A 161 -7.32 9.09 22.86
C LEU A 161 -7.78 9.00 24.32
N LEU A 162 -6.92 9.35 25.29
CA LEU A 162 -7.13 9.28 26.76
C LEU A 162 -7.40 7.87 27.31
N GLY A 163 -7.82 6.92 26.47
CA GLY A 163 -7.99 5.51 26.75
C GLY A 163 -8.86 4.82 25.68
N GLY A 164 -8.79 3.49 25.61
CA GLY A 164 -9.50 2.68 24.63
C GLY A 164 -8.69 2.41 23.35
N LEU A 165 -9.35 1.80 22.36
CA LEU A 165 -8.77 1.39 21.08
C LEU A 165 -9.63 1.85 19.90
N VAL A 166 -8.97 2.30 18.85
CA VAL A 166 -9.58 2.61 17.56
C VAL A 166 -8.98 1.67 16.52
N VAL A 167 -9.80 0.80 15.94
CA VAL A 167 -9.37 -0.16 14.93
C VAL A 167 -10.03 0.19 13.61
N ARG A 168 -9.22 0.48 12.59
CA ARG A 168 -9.69 0.73 11.22
C ARG A 168 -9.30 -0.42 10.33
N ILE A 169 -10.29 -1.04 9.69
CA ILE A 169 -10.14 -2.22 8.83
C ILE A 169 -10.82 -1.90 7.50
N GLY A 170 -10.03 -1.52 6.49
CA GLY A 170 -10.55 -1.03 5.22
C GLY A 170 -11.49 0.17 5.42
N ALA A 171 -12.79 -0.02 5.19
CA ALA A 171 -13.83 0.99 5.37
C ALA A 171 -14.56 0.93 6.73
N ARG A 172 -14.29 -0.08 7.57
CA ARG A 172 -14.93 -0.25 8.88
C ARG A 172 -14.07 0.36 9.98
N LEU A 173 -14.67 1.23 10.78
CA LEU A 173 -14.04 1.86 11.94
C LEU A 173 -14.70 1.36 13.23
N TYR A 174 -13.92 0.69 14.07
CA TYR A 174 -14.32 0.29 15.41
C TYR A 174 -13.66 1.24 16.41
N ASP A 175 -14.40 2.27 16.80
CA ASP A 175 -13.93 3.26 17.77
C ASP A 175 -14.53 2.99 19.15
N THR A 176 -13.68 2.60 20.08
CA THR A 176 -14.01 2.43 21.50
C THR A 176 -13.30 3.44 22.40
N SER A 177 -12.74 4.51 21.82
CA SER A 177 -11.96 5.51 22.56
C SER A 177 -12.80 6.33 23.54
N LEU A 178 -12.16 6.71 24.65
CA LEU A 178 -12.79 7.55 25.68
C LEU A 178 -13.01 8.96 25.17
N ARG A 179 -12.08 9.49 24.37
CA ARG A 179 -12.22 10.81 23.72
C ARG A 179 -13.53 10.91 22.94
N SER A 180 -13.83 9.95 22.07
CA SER A 180 -15.04 10.04 21.24
C SER A 180 -16.33 9.82 22.04
N ARG A 181 -16.31 9.02 23.11
CA ARG A 181 -17.44 8.95 24.06
C ARG A 181 -17.69 10.29 24.75
N LEU A 182 -16.64 10.97 25.21
CA LEU A 182 -16.76 12.27 25.88
C LEU A 182 -17.23 13.35 24.91
N THR A 183 -16.70 13.38 23.68
CA THR A 183 -17.15 14.30 22.63
C THR A 183 -18.64 14.09 22.30
N ARG A 184 -19.10 12.84 22.18
CA ARG A 184 -20.52 12.54 21.97
C ARG A 184 -21.41 13.04 23.11
N LEU A 185 -20.99 12.84 24.36
CA LEU A 185 -21.70 13.37 25.54
C LEU A 185 -21.73 14.91 25.55
N HIS A 186 -20.61 15.56 25.25
CA HIS A 186 -20.53 17.01 25.19
C HIS A 186 -21.46 17.58 24.10
N HIS A 187 -21.52 16.95 22.93
CA HIS A 187 -22.46 17.36 21.87
C HIS A 187 -23.91 17.08 22.23
N ALA A 188 -24.22 15.95 22.86
CA ALA A 188 -25.57 15.66 23.33
C ALA A 188 -26.06 16.69 24.38
N MET A 189 -25.16 17.19 25.24
CA MET A 189 -25.49 18.24 26.20
C MET A 189 -25.57 19.65 25.58
N LYS A 190 -24.87 19.90 24.47
CA LYS A 190 -24.96 21.19 23.74
C LYS A 190 -26.15 21.27 22.76
N GLY A 191 -26.67 20.14 22.30
CA GLY A 191 -27.81 20.08 21.36
C GLY A 191 -29.19 19.99 22.02
N ALA A 192 -29.26 20.02 23.36
CA ALA A 192 -30.51 19.99 24.13
C ALA A 192 -31.00 21.39 24.56
N ALA A 193 -30.71 22.42 23.76
CA ALA A 193 -31.15 23.81 23.97
C ALA A 193 -31.97 24.30 22.77
#